data_AF-A0A382HDN5-F1
#
_entry.id   AF-A0A382HDN5-F1
#
_cell.length_a   1.000
_cell.length_b   1.000
_cell.length_c   1.000
_cell.angle_alpha   90.00
_cell.angle_beta   90.00
_cell.angle_gamma   90.00
#
_symmetry.space_group_name_H-M   'P 1'
#
loop_
_entity.id
_entity.type
_entity.pdbx_description
1 polymer ?
#
loop_
_entity_poly.entity_id
_entity_poly.type
_entity_poly.pdbx_seq_one_letter_code
_entity_poly.pdbx_strand_id
1 'polypeptide(L)'
;MIKFTQTFFFFVWLNTVALAEGFEDLSYYEKFDTAVQSYKEGRYRLAENQFTAILVDERDYKDPAAQLLMAKSQYRQGQWDKALRSCKSVLSNFSGSPYESDAMILLGDIALARGKITSAFQHYLSVRPLIEDLLYLNEIDERLYTCIGIGVKEERIEGFLFREKNAFNRAIINLARAYQSWKNGDAYDLSMVLNGIDTFYLPGFFAGVFGAL
;
A
#
# COMPACT_ATOMS: atom_id res chain seq x y z
N MET A 1 24.30 1.31 44.18
CA MET A 1 23.76 0.49 43.08
C MET A 1 23.29 1.39 41.91
N ILE A 2 24.14 2.34 41.48
CA ILE A 2 23.81 3.39 40.48
C ILE A 2 25.07 3.66 39.62
N LYS A 3 25.62 2.61 39.00
CA LYS A 3 26.71 2.75 38.02
C LYS A 3 26.50 1.93 36.74
N PHE A 4 25.46 1.08 36.71
CA PHE A 4 25.21 0.18 35.58
C PHE A 4 24.32 0.81 34.48
N THR A 5 23.50 1.80 34.84
CA THR A 5 22.58 2.45 33.90
C THR A 5 23.26 3.47 32.97
N GLN A 6 24.30 4.18 33.43
CA GLN A 6 25.02 5.15 32.59
C GLN A 6 25.87 4.48 31.50
N THR A 7 26.50 3.34 31.79
CA THR A 7 27.31 2.59 30.83
C THR A 7 26.47 1.96 29.71
N PHE A 8 25.23 1.55 30.02
CA PHE A 8 24.31 1.00 29.03
C PHE A 8 23.81 2.07 28.05
N PHE A 9 23.48 3.27 28.53
CA PHE A 9 23.13 4.40 27.67
C PHE A 9 24.30 4.82 26.76
N PHE A 10 25.54 4.74 27.25
CA PHE A 10 26.73 5.07 26.46
C PHE A 10 26.99 4.05 25.34
N PHE A 11 26.76 2.76 25.59
CA PHE A 11 26.93 1.69 24.59
C PHE A 11 25.85 1.72 23.49
N VAL A 12 24.60 2.04 23.83
CA VAL A 12 23.53 2.21 22.84
C VAL A 12 23.76 3.46 21.98
N TRP A 13 24.31 4.53 22.57
CA TRP A 13 24.60 5.77 21.84
C TRP A 13 25.81 5.64 20.90
N LEU A 14 26.88 4.93 21.31
CA LEU A 14 28.06 4.67 20.47
C LEU A 14 27.73 3.84 19.22
N ASN A 15 26.84 2.84 19.33
CA ASN A 15 26.43 2.03 18.17
C ASN A 15 25.56 2.83 17.18
N THR A 16 24.79 3.82 17.65
CA THR A 16 24.01 4.68 16.76
C THR A 16 24.85 5.71 16.00
N VAL A 17 25.98 6.15 16.56
CA VAL A 17 26.86 7.16 15.94
C VAL A 17 27.88 6.52 15.00
N ALA A 18 28.45 5.36 15.34
CA ALA A 18 29.43 4.68 14.50
C ALA A 18 28.86 4.18 13.15
N LEU A 19 27.55 3.88 13.09
CA LEU A 19 26.88 3.54 11.82
C LEU A 19 26.64 4.75 10.91
N ALA A 20 26.63 5.97 11.47
CA ALA A 20 26.43 7.19 10.69
C ALA A 20 27.70 7.63 9.97
N GLU A 21 28.86 7.55 10.63
CA GLU A 21 30.17 7.93 10.03
C GLU A 21 30.54 7.04 8.82
N GLY A 22 30.09 5.78 8.80
CA GLY A 22 30.35 4.88 7.67
C GLY A 22 29.39 5.04 6.50
N PHE A 23 28.19 5.62 6.69
CA PHE A 23 27.16 5.66 5.63
C PHE A 23 27.49 6.70 4.55
N GLU A 24 28.04 7.86 4.92
CA GLU A 24 28.31 8.96 3.98
C GLU A 24 29.38 8.60 2.93
N ASP A 25 30.37 7.80 3.31
CA ASP A 25 31.49 7.37 2.46
C ASP A 25 31.11 6.23 1.48
N LEU A 26 29.95 5.61 1.64
CA LEU A 26 29.47 4.54 0.77
C LEU A 26 29.11 5.05 -0.63
N SER A 27 29.23 4.16 -1.63
CA SER A 27 28.64 4.39 -2.94
C SER A 27 27.11 4.43 -2.88
N TYR A 28 26.47 5.01 -3.90
CA TYR A 28 25.02 5.00 -4.06
C TYR A 28 24.39 3.61 -3.81
N TYR A 29 24.93 2.56 -4.45
CA TYR A 29 24.34 1.23 -4.36
C TYR A 29 24.45 0.66 -2.95
N GLU A 30 25.59 0.86 -2.29
CA GLU A 30 25.80 0.44 -0.90
C GLU A 30 24.89 1.20 0.07
N LYS A 31 24.69 2.51 -0.13
CA LYS A 31 23.73 3.32 0.64
C LYS A 31 22.32 2.79 0.45
N PHE A 32 21.93 2.56 -0.80
CA PHE A 32 20.59 2.09 -1.13
C PHE A 32 20.33 0.70 -0.53
N ASP A 33 21.26 -0.24 -0.67
CA ASP A 33 21.16 -1.58 -0.10
C ASP A 33 21.11 -1.54 1.44
N THR A 34 21.91 -0.68 2.06
CA THR A 34 21.87 -0.45 3.51
C THR A 34 20.52 0.10 3.96
N ALA A 35 19.94 1.06 3.21
CA ALA A 35 18.62 1.62 3.48
C ALA A 35 17.50 0.58 3.33
N VAL A 36 17.57 -0.24 2.28
CA VAL A 36 16.66 -1.38 2.05
C VAL A 36 16.77 -2.39 3.20
N GLN A 37 17.98 -2.69 3.65
CA GLN A 37 18.20 -3.61 4.76
C GLN A 37 17.60 -3.07 6.08
N SER A 38 17.81 -1.79 6.37
CA SER A 38 17.12 -1.12 7.50
C SER A 38 15.60 -1.21 7.40
N TYR A 39 15.03 -1.07 6.19
CA TYR A 39 13.60 -1.22 5.99
C TYR A 39 13.13 -2.67 6.24
N LYS A 40 13.84 -3.67 5.70
CA LYS A 40 13.53 -5.10 5.87
C LYS A 40 13.61 -5.52 7.34
N GLU A 41 14.54 -4.97 8.11
CA GLU A 41 14.69 -5.22 9.55
C GLU A 41 13.69 -4.45 10.43
N GLY A 42 12.76 -3.69 9.82
CA GLY A 42 11.76 -2.94 10.56
C GLY A 42 12.28 -1.65 11.20
N ARG A 43 13.53 -1.26 10.93
CA ARG A 43 14.12 0.01 11.39
C ARG A 43 13.65 1.18 10.52
N TYR A 44 12.33 1.38 10.43
CA TYR A 44 11.71 2.28 9.47
C TYR A 44 12.15 3.74 9.59
N ARG A 45 12.41 4.23 10.81
CA ARG A 45 12.94 5.59 11.03
C ARG A 45 14.36 5.74 10.47
N LEU A 46 15.20 4.72 10.65
CA LEU A 46 16.56 4.72 10.10
C LEU A 46 16.52 4.62 8.57
N ALA A 47 15.69 3.72 8.03
CA ALA A 47 15.50 3.58 6.60
C ALA A 47 15.03 4.89 5.95
N GLU A 48 14.05 5.58 6.55
CA GLU A 48 13.60 6.90 6.10
C GLU A 48 14.74 7.92 6.04
N ASN A 49 15.56 8.01 7.10
CA ASN A 49 16.70 8.92 7.14
C ASN A 49 17.72 8.58 6.04
N GLN A 50 18.03 7.29 5.84
CA GLN A 50 18.99 6.83 4.83
C GLN A 50 18.49 7.11 3.40
N PHE A 51 17.21 6.84 3.10
CA PHE A 51 16.63 7.21 1.81
C PHE A 51 16.56 8.73 1.62
N THR A 52 16.33 9.50 2.68
CA THR A 52 16.35 10.96 2.61
C THR A 52 17.75 11.48 2.24
N ALA A 53 18.80 10.94 2.85
CA ALA A 53 20.19 11.30 2.52
C ALA A 53 20.51 10.99 1.05
N ILE A 54 20.17 9.80 0.54
CA ILE A 54 20.33 9.45 -0.87
C ILE A 54 19.63 10.47 -1.79
N LEU A 55 18.41 10.87 -1.44
CA LEU A 55 17.61 11.80 -2.24
C LEU A 55 18.19 13.22 -2.24
N VAL A 56 18.69 13.71 -1.11
CA VAL A 56 19.23 15.06 -0.96
C VAL A 56 20.63 15.15 -1.57
N ASP A 57 21.51 14.22 -1.22
CA ASP A 57 22.95 14.38 -1.43
C ASP A 57 23.43 13.86 -2.80
N GLU A 58 22.72 12.89 -3.39
CA GLU A 58 23.19 12.21 -4.60
C GLU A 58 22.24 12.32 -5.79
N ARG A 59 20.94 12.37 -5.52
CA ARG A 59 19.92 12.23 -6.57
C ARG A 59 19.12 13.49 -6.84
N ASP A 60 19.27 14.56 -6.06
CA ASP A 60 18.48 15.79 -6.22
C ASP A 60 16.98 15.47 -6.36
N TYR A 61 16.52 14.57 -5.50
CA TYR A 61 15.18 13.98 -5.49
C TYR A 61 14.76 13.21 -6.76
N LYS A 62 15.65 12.96 -7.74
CA LYS A 62 15.35 12.27 -9.01
C LYS A 62 15.56 10.75 -8.95
N ASP A 63 15.02 10.12 -7.91
CA ASP A 63 15.08 8.67 -7.72
C ASP A 63 13.72 8.12 -7.23
N PRO A 64 12.90 7.54 -8.13
CA PRO A 64 11.58 7.04 -7.75
C PRO A 64 11.63 5.86 -6.78
N ALA A 65 12.68 5.03 -6.83
CA ALA A 65 12.80 3.87 -5.96
C ALA A 65 13.08 4.32 -4.52
N ALA A 66 14.05 5.22 -4.33
CA ALA A 66 14.36 5.78 -3.02
C ALA A 66 13.19 6.60 -2.45
N GLN A 67 12.50 7.38 -3.29
CA GLN A 67 11.30 8.12 -2.85
C GLN A 67 10.16 7.20 -2.42
N LEU A 68 9.89 6.13 -3.17
CA LEU A 68 8.84 5.17 -2.82
C LEU A 68 9.18 4.43 -1.52
N LEU A 69 10.43 3.98 -1.35
CA LEU A 69 10.85 3.29 -0.12
C LEU A 69 10.89 4.21 1.10
N MET A 70 11.23 5.49 0.92
CA MET A 70 11.04 6.52 1.95
C MET A 70 9.56 6.63 2.34
N ALA A 71 8.65 6.70 1.36
CA ALA A 71 7.21 6.77 1.61
C ALA A 71 6.67 5.50 2.33
N LYS A 72 7.10 4.30 1.90
CA LYS A 72 6.79 3.03 2.58
C LYS A 72 7.32 3.04 4.02
N SER A 73 8.51 3.57 4.27
CA SER A 73 9.09 3.71 5.62
C SER A 73 8.28 4.67 6.51
N GLN A 74 7.81 5.79 5.96
CA GLN A 74 6.93 6.73 6.67
C GLN A 74 5.58 6.09 7.01
N TYR A 75 5.00 5.35 6.07
CA TYR A 75 3.74 4.63 6.27
C TYR A 75 3.86 3.62 7.43
N ARG A 76 4.93 2.83 7.45
CA ARG A 76 5.20 1.84 8.51
C ARG A 76 5.40 2.45 9.89
N GLN A 77 5.78 3.73 9.97
CA GLN A 77 5.87 4.49 11.22
C GLN A 77 4.53 5.12 11.65
N GLY A 78 3.44 4.93 10.89
CA GLY A 78 2.17 5.60 11.15
C GLY A 78 2.14 7.08 10.73
N GLN A 79 3.20 7.58 10.06
CA GLN A 79 3.29 8.97 9.61
C GLN A 79 2.52 9.17 8.30
N TRP A 80 1.22 8.86 8.29
CA TRP A 80 0.42 8.75 7.05
C TRP A 80 0.34 10.03 6.23
N ASP A 81 0.34 11.22 6.85
CA ASP A 81 0.35 12.48 6.11
C ASP A 81 1.69 12.75 5.43
N LYS A 82 2.81 12.34 6.04
CA LYS A 82 4.14 12.45 5.44
C LYS A 82 4.26 11.44 4.29
N ALA A 83 3.89 10.19 4.55
CA ALA A 83 3.83 9.13 3.54
C ALA A 83 2.98 9.53 2.33
N LEU A 84 1.81 10.16 2.57
CA LEU A 84 0.94 10.63 1.49
C LEU A 84 1.62 11.67 0.60
N ARG A 85 2.32 12.65 1.19
CA ARG A 85 3.03 13.68 0.41
C ARG A 85 4.16 13.06 -0.41
N SER A 86 4.98 12.22 0.20
CA SER A 86 6.08 11.53 -0.47
C SER A 86 5.57 10.62 -1.60
N CYS A 87 4.50 9.86 -1.35
CA CYS A 87 3.90 8.98 -2.34
C CYS A 87 3.30 9.76 -3.52
N LYS A 88 2.65 10.90 -3.26
CA LYS A 88 2.15 11.78 -4.33
C LYS A 88 3.26 12.39 -5.17
N SER A 89 4.41 12.72 -4.56
CA SER A 89 5.60 13.16 -5.27
C SER A 89 6.09 12.10 -6.26
N VAL A 90 6.08 10.82 -5.87
CA VAL A 90 6.45 9.73 -6.79
C VAL A 90 5.56 9.74 -8.03
N LEU A 91 4.24 9.81 -7.84
CA LEU A 91 3.27 9.77 -8.93
C LEU A 91 3.30 11.03 -9.81
N SER A 92 3.58 12.21 -9.24
CA SER A 92 3.63 13.46 -10.02
C SER A 92 4.92 13.62 -10.81
N ASN A 93 6.05 13.19 -10.24
CA ASN A 93 7.37 13.45 -10.81
C ASN A 93 7.89 12.28 -11.66
N PHE A 94 7.34 11.07 -11.47
CA PHE A 94 7.77 9.85 -12.15
C PHE A 94 6.58 9.05 -12.69
N SER A 95 5.63 9.74 -13.32
CA SER A 95 4.56 9.11 -14.09
C SER A 95 5.15 8.19 -15.16
N GLY A 96 4.62 6.98 -15.30
CA GLY A 96 5.13 5.95 -16.22
C GLY A 96 6.36 5.21 -15.72
N SER A 97 6.86 5.50 -14.50
CA SER A 97 7.95 4.71 -13.93
C SER A 97 7.48 3.29 -13.56
N PRO A 98 8.39 2.31 -13.49
CA PRO A 98 8.05 0.95 -13.05
C PRO A 98 7.42 0.88 -11.65
N TYR A 99 7.53 1.96 -10.87
CA TYR A 99 7.05 2.06 -9.49
C TYR A 99 5.68 2.74 -9.37
N GLU A 100 5.03 3.13 -10.48
CA GLU A 100 3.74 3.80 -10.46
C GLU A 100 2.65 2.95 -9.79
N SER A 101 2.55 1.67 -10.17
CA SER A 101 1.60 0.73 -9.56
C SER A 101 1.86 0.56 -8.06
N ASP A 102 3.13 0.42 -7.64
CA ASP A 102 3.51 0.36 -6.23
C ASP A 102 3.11 1.61 -5.44
N ALA A 103 3.31 2.80 -6.03
CA ALA A 103 2.93 4.06 -5.39
C ALA A 103 1.40 4.18 -5.30
N MET A 104 0.66 3.74 -6.31
CA MET A 104 -0.81 3.68 -6.25
C MET A 104 -1.31 2.69 -5.18
N ILE A 105 -0.66 1.54 -5.02
CA ILE A 105 -0.96 0.58 -3.95
C ILE A 105 -0.70 1.21 -2.59
N LEU A 106 0.44 1.91 -2.42
CA LEU A 106 0.75 2.62 -1.18
C LEU A 106 -0.26 3.74 -0.87
N LEU A 107 -0.78 4.44 -1.88
CA LEU A 107 -1.89 5.38 -1.68
C LEU A 107 -3.15 4.66 -1.17
N GLY A 108 -3.42 3.47 -1.68
CA GLY A 108 -4.49 2.59 -1.17
C GLY A 108 -4.29 2.26 0.31
N ASP A 109 -3.09 1.80 0.68
CA ASP A 109 -2.73 1.43 2.05
C ASP A 109 -2.85 2.63 3.01
N ILE A 110 -2.35 3.80 2.59
CA ILE A 110 -2.48 5.06 3.34
C ILE A 110 -3.96 5.45 3.49
N ALA A 111 -4.76 5.32 2.43
CA ALA A 111 -6.19 5.64 2.48
C ALA A 111 -6.93 4.70 3.44
N LEU A 112 -6.62 3.40 3.40
CA LEU A 112 -7.21 2.39 4.28
C LEU A 112 -6.88 2.68 5.75
N ALA A 113 -5.60 2.94 6.05
CA ALA A 113 -5.14 3.28 7.39
C ALA A 113 -5.81 4.56 7.94
N ARG A 114 -6.19 5.49 7.06
CA ARG A 114 -6.92 6.73 7.41
C ARG A 114 -8.45 6.55 7.42
N GLY A 115 -8.97 5.34 7.29
CA GLY A 115 -10.41 5.06 7.24
C GLY A 115 -11.10 5.56 5.96
N LYS A 116 -10.34 5.93 4.91
CA LYS A 116 -10.87 6.36 3.61
C LYS A 116 -11.13 5.16 2.71
N ILE A 117 -12.01 4.27 3.15
CA ILE A 117 -12.24 2.93 2.59
C ILE A 117 -12.53 2.96 1.08
N THR A 118 -13.42 3.82 0.64
CA THR A 118 -13.78 3.92 -0.79
C THR A 118 -12.64 4.43 -1.66
N SER A 119 -11.77 5.27 -1.12
CA SER A 119 -10.56 5.72 -1.82
C SER A 119 -9.54 4.59 -1.92
N ALA A 120 -9.36 3.82 -0.84
CA ALA A 120 -8.49 2.65 -0.83
C ALA A 120 -8.93 1.63 -1.88
N PHE A 121 -10.22 1.26 -1.87
CA PHE A 121 -10.83 0.38 -2.86
C PHE A 121 -10.57 0.85 -4.29
N GLN A 122 -10.76 2.14 -4.58
CA GLN A 122 -10.51 2.71 -5.90
C GLN A 122 -9.05 2.56 -6.34
N HIS A 123 -8.09 2.81 -5.44
CA HIS A 123 -6.67 2.66 -5.77
C HIS A 123 -6.31 1.21 -6.07
N TYR A 124 -6.70 0.27 -5.21
CA TYR A 124 -6.45 -1.17 -5.44
C TYR A 124 -7.10 -1.69 -6.71
N LEU A 125 -8.35 -1.29 -6.97
CA LEU A 125 -9.07 -1.72 -8.16
C LEU A 125 -8.40 -1.22 -9.45
N SER A 126 -7.84 -0.01 -9.42
CA SER A 126 -7.19 0.60 -10.59
C SER A 126 -5.88 -0.09 -11.01
N VAL A 127 -5.13 -0.63 -10.05
CA VAL A 127 -3.84 -1.30 -10.31
C VAL A 127 -3.99 -2.80 -10.54
N ARG A 128 -5.08 -3.40 -10.04
CA ARG A 128 -5.32 -4.84 -10.11
C ARG A 128 -5.11 -5.44 -11.52
N PRO A 129 -5.63 -4.85 -12.61
CA PRO A 129 -5.45 -5.41 -13.96
C PRO A 129 -4.00 -5.33 -14.49
N LEU A 130 -3.13 -4.59 -13.82
CA LEU A 130 -1.73 -4.38 -14.21
C LEU A 130 -0.77 -5.36 -13.53
N ILE A 131 -1.27 -6.19 -12.61
CA ILE A 131 -0.44 -7.11 -11.82
C ILE A 131 -0.45 -8.49 -12.47
N GLU A 132 0.72 -8.91 -12.96
CA GLU A 132 0.91 -10.22 -13.58
C GLU A 132 1.24 -11.32 -12.56
N ASP A 133 1.95 -10.96 -11.48
CA ASP A 133 2.30 -11.90 -10.42
C ASP A 133 1.07 -12.32 -9.62
N LEU A 134 0.71 -13.61 -9.71
CA LEU A 134 -0.51 -14.14 -9.10
C LEU A 134 -0.50 -14.05 -7.57
N LEU A 135 0.67 -14.20 -6.94
CA LEU A 135 0.76 -14.11 -5.48
C LEU A 135 0.46 -12.67 -5.04
N TYR A 136 1.05 -11.69 -5.72
CA TYR A 136 0.83 -10.29 -5.43
C TYR A 136 -0.59 -9.83 -5.78
N LEU A 137 -1.16 -10.35 -6.88
CA LEU A 137 -2.56 -10.13 -7.25
C LEU A 137 -3.51 -10.59 -6.14
N ASN A 138 -3.25 -11.77 -5.55
CA ASN A 138 -4.03 -12.28 -4.41
C ASN A 138 -3.94 -11.36 -3.18
N GLU A 139 -2.79 -10.75 -2.91
CA GLU A 139 -2.70 -9.79 -1.81
C GLU A 139 -3.49 -8.50 -2.10
N ILE A 140 -3.63 -8.09 -3.36
CA ILE A 140 -4.50 -6.96 -3.73
C ILE A 140 -5.98 -7.34 -3.61
N ASP A 141 -6.33 -8.58 -3.97
CA ASP A 141 -7.67 -9.11 -3.78
C ASP A 141 -8.08 -9.18 -2.31
N GLU A 142 -7.16 -9.55 -1.42
CA GLU A 142 -7.37 -9.50 0.04
C GLU A 142 -7.64 -8.06 0.54
N ARG A 143 -6.87 -7.09 0.05
CA ARG A 143 -7.08 -5.66 0.39
C ARG A 143 -8.43 -5.15 -0.11
N LEU A 144 -8.85 -5.55 -1.32
CA LEU A 144 -10.17 -5.24 -1.88
C LEU A 144 -11.29 -5.87 -1.07
N TYR A 145 -11.16 -7.15 -0.70
CA TYR A 145 -12.10 -7.85 0.18
C TYR A 145 -12.24 -7.15 1.54
N THR A 146 -11.11 -6.74 2.13
CA THR A 146 -11.10 -5.96 3.37
C THR A 146 -11.88 -4.66 3.21
N CYS A 147 -11.68 -3.92 2.11
CA CYS A 147 -12.44 -2.70 1.84
C CYS A 147 -13.95 -2.96 1.70
N ILE A 148 -14.34 -4.05 1.03
CA ILE A 148 -15.74 -4.47 0.92
C ILE A 148 -16.31 -4.74 2.31
N GLY A 149 -15.65 -5.57 3.13
CA GLY A 149 -16.11 -5.94 4.46
C GLY A 149 -16.21 -4.79 5.46
N ILE A 150 -15.44 -3.70 5.29
CA ILE A 150 -15.62 -2.47 6.08
C ILE A 150 -16.79 -1.63 5.52
N GLY A 151 -16.91 -1.56 4.20
CA GLY A 151 -18.00 -0.88 3.49
C GLY A 151 -17.50 0.18 2.53
N VAL A 152 -17.71 -0.07 1.24
CA VAL A 152 -17.52 0.91 0.17
C VAL A 152 -18.80 1.74 0.03
N LYS A 153 -18.68 3.07 -0.09
CA LYS A 153 -19.84 3.96 -0.19
C LYS A 153 -20.64 3.69 -1.46
N GLU A 154 -21.93 3.43 -1.29
CA GLU A 154 -22.87 3.10 -2.36
C GLU A 154 -22.87 4.11 -3.52
N GLU A 155 -22.90 5.41 -3.20
CA GLU A 155 -22.85 6.51 -4.17
C GLU A 155 -21.65 6.46 -5.13
N ARG A 156 -20.56 5.77 -4.75
CA ARG A 156 -19.34 5.61 -5.56
C ARG A 156 -19.32 4.30 -6.34
N ILE A 157 -20.01 3.26 -5.85
CA ILE A 157 -20.04 1.92 -6.45
C ILE A 157 -20.60 1.97 -7.87
N GLU A 158 -21.75 2.61 -8.07
CA GLU A 158 -22.36 2.78 -9.39
C GLU A 158 -21.44 3.56 -10.34
N GLY A 159 -20.77 4.57 -9.82
CA GLY A 159 -19.75 5.31 -10.58
C GLY A 159 -18.53 4.47 -10.95
N PHE A 160 -18.17 3.43 -10.19
CA PHE A 160 -17.14 2.47 -10.56
C PHE A 160 -17.66 1.52 -11.65
N LEU A 161 -18.85 0.94 -11.48
CA LEU A 161 -19.48 0.04 -12.46
C LEU A 161 -19.67 0.69 -13.83
N PHE A 162 -20.04 1.97 -13.85
CA PHE A 162 -20.24 2.71 -15.09
C PHE A 162 -18.95 2.86 -15.92
N ARG A 163 -17.79 3.01 -15.27
CA ARG A 163 -16.51 3.26 -15.92
C ARG A 163 -15.68 2.00 -16.15
N GLU A 164 -15.93 0.95 -15.38
CA GLU A 164 -15.12 -0.26 -15.40
C GLU A 164 -15.48 -1.20 -16.55
N LYS A 165 -14.47 -1.59 -17.32
CA LYS A 165 -14.59 -2.48 -18.49
C LYS A 165 -14.02 -3.87 -18.22
N ASN A 166 -13.10 -4.00 -17.27
CA ASN A 166 -12.50 -5.29 -16.92
C ASN A 166 -13.52 -6.18 -16.20
N ALA A 167 -13.81 -7.36 -16.75
CA ALA A 167 -14.85 -8.25 -16.24
C ALA A 167 -14.60 -8.71 -14.79
N PHE A 168 -13.33 -8.99 -14.43
CA PHE A 168 -12.96 -9.36 -13.06
C PHE A 168 -13.20 -8.20 -12.08
N ASN A 169 -12.78 -6.98 -12.42
CA ASN A 169 -13.05 -5.81 -11.59
C ASN A 169 -14.55 -5.55 -11.44
N ARG A 170 -15.34 -5.70 -12.52
CA ARG A 170 -16.81 -5.57 -12.46
C ARG A 170 -17.43 -6.57 -11.49
N ALA A 171 -16.99 -7.82 -11.50
CA ALA A 171 -17.45 -8.84 -10.55
C ALA A 171 -17.15 -8.43 -9.09
N ILE A 172 -15.94 -7.92 -8.81
CA ILE A 172 -15.55 -7.43 -7.49
C ILE A 172 -16.38 -6.20 -7.07
N ILE A 173 -16.64 -5.25 -7.97
CA ILE A 173 -17.49 -4.09 -7.67
C ILE A 173 -18.93 -4.55 -7.38
N ASN A 174 -19.46 -5.52 -8.14
CA ASN A 174 -20.79 -6.08 -7.88
C ASN A 174 -20.85 -6.80 -6.51
N LEU A 175 -19.77 -7.43 -6.04
CA LEU A 175 -19.70 -7.91 -4.65
C LEU A 175 -19.76 -6.77 -3.63
N ALA A 176 -19.08 -5.66 -3.89
CA ALA A 176 -19.18 -4.47 -3.04
C ALA A 176 -20.61 -3.94 -2.99
N ARG A 177 -21.32 -3.95 -4.13
CA ARG A 177 -22.74 -3.58 -4.23
C ARG A 177 -23.62 -4.53 -3.43
N ALA A 178 -23.48 -5.83 -3.64
CA ALA A 178 -24.23 -6.86 -2.92
C ALA A 178 -24.05 -6.71 -1.39
N TYR A 179 -22.82 -6.47 -0.93
CA TYR A 179 -22.56 -6.24 0.49
C TYR A 179 -23.26 -4.99 1.04
N GLN A 180 -23.37 -3.91 0.25
CA GLN A 180 -24.14 -2.73 0.63
C GLN A 180 -25.64 -3.02 0.71
N SER A 181 -26.21 -3.76 -0.25
CA SER A 181 -27.61 -4.18 -0.21
C SER A 181 -27.90 -5.04 1.03
N TRP A 182 -26.98 -5.95 1.38
CA TRP A 182 -27.05 -6.73 2.63
C TRP A 182 -27.05 -5.83 3.88
N LYS A 183 -26.13 -4.86 3.97
CA LYS A 183 -26.06 -3.90 5.09
C LYS A 183 -27.32 -3.05 5.23
N ASN A 184 -27.96 -2.72 4.12
CA ASN A 184 -29.19 -1.94 4.07
C ASN A 184 -30.45 -2.79 4.33
N GLY A 185 -30.32 -4.12 4.42
CA GLY A 185 -31.46 -5.04 4.55
C GLY A 185 -32.28 -5.23 3.27
N ASP A 186 -31.73 -4.82 2.12
CA ASP A 186 -32.37 -5.01 0.81
C ASP A 186 -32.06 -6.40 0.26
N ALA A 187 -32.84 -7.39 0.72
CA ALA A 187 -32.71 -8.77 0.30
C ALA A 187 -33.00 -8.99 -1.20
N TYR A 188 -33.84 -8.14 -1.81
CA TYR A 188 -34.19 -8.23 -3.22
C TYR A 188 -33.01 -7.83 -4.10
N ASP A 189 -32.45 -6.63 -3.87
CA ASP A 189 -31.28 -6.16 -4.64
C ASP A 189 -30.05 -7.03 -4.35
N LEU A 190 -29.85 -7.48 -3.09
CA LEU A 190 -28.81 -8.45 -2.75
C LEU A 190 -28.90 -9.72 -3.62
N SER A 191 -30.08 -10.36 -3.66
CA SER A 191 -30.27 -11.59 -4.44
C SER A 191 -30.11 -11.34 -5.94
N MET A 192 -30.66 -10.24 -6.44
CA MET A 192 -30.56 -9.85 -7.85
C MET A 192 -29.10 -9.64 -8.26
N VAL A 193 -28.31 -8.90 -7.47
CA VAL A 193 -26.90 -8.62 -7.76
C VAL A 193 -26.07 -9.90 -7.71
N LEU A 194 -26.22 -10.73 -6.67
CA LEU A 194 -25.47 -11.98 -6.54
C LEU A 194 -25.76 -12.95 -7.70
N ASN A 195 -27.02 -13.09 -8.11
CA ASN A 195 -27.40 -13.93 -9.25
C ASN A 195 -26.88 -13.40 -10.60
N GLY A 196 -26.57 -12.11 -10.68
CA GLY A 196 -26.01 -11.47 -11.87
C GLY A 196 -24.48 -11.54 -11.96
N ILE A 197 -23.79 -12.01 -10.92
CA ILE A 197 -22.33 -12.18 -10.95
C ILE A 197 -21.99 -13.50 -11.64
N ASP A 198 -21.32 -13.42 -12.78
CA ASP A 198 -20.68 -14.57 -13.39
C ASP A 198 -19.42 -14.94 -12.58
N THR A 199 -19.49 -16.08 -11.90
CA THR A 199 -18.45 -16.55 -10.98
C THR A 199 -17.16 -16.94 -11.70
N PHE A 200 -17.18 -17.13 -13.02
CA PHE A 200 -15.95 -17.31 -13.82
C PHE A 200 -15.01 -16.10 -13.68
N TYR A 201 -15.56 -14.89 -13.59
CA TYR A 201 -14.79 -13.66 -13.44
C TYR A 201 -14.50 -13.30 -11.99
N LEU A 202 -14.85 -14.17 -11.04
CA LEU A 202 -14.62 -13.90 -9.63
C LEU A 202 -13.26 -14.48 -9.21
N PRO A 203 -12.33 -13.65 -8.69
CA PRO A 203 -11.02 -14.17 -8.28
C PRO A 203 -11.16 -15.17 -7.14
N GLY A 204 -10.24 -16.14 -7.07
CA GLY A 204 -10.31 -17.26 -6.12
C GLY A 204 -10.47 -16.82 -4.65
N PHE A 205 -9.87 -15.68 -4.26
CA PHE A 205 -10.02 -15.10 -2.92
C PHE A 205 -11.50 -14.84 -2.53
N PHE A 206 -12.34 -14.52 -3.51
CA PHE A 206 -13.75 -14.21 -3.31
C PHE A 206 -14.68 -15.41 -3.55
N ALA A 207 -14.18 -16.51 -4.13
CA ALA A 207 -14.99 -17.67 -4.51
C ALA A 207 -15.73 -18.29 -3.32
N GLY A 208 -15.15 -18.22 -2.11
CA GLY A 208 -15.78 -18.70 -0.88
C GLY A 208 -17.14 -18.06 -0.56
N VAL A 209 -17.46 -16.89 -1.13
CA VAL A 209 -18.79 -16.24 -1.00
C VAL A 209 -19.90 -17.07 -1.65
N PHE A 210 -19.58 -17.82 -2.70
CA PHE A 210 -20.54 -18.64 -3.47
C PHE A 210 -20.47 -20.14 -3.13
N GLY A 211 -19.68 -20.52 -2.12
CA GLY A 211 -19.42 -21.92 -1.75
C GLY A 211 -18.20 -22.51 -2.47
N ALA A 212 -17.98 -23.83 -2.32
CA ALA A 212 -16.93 -24.54 -3.05
C ALA A 212 -17.35 -24.70 -4.52
N LEU A 213 -16.98 -23.71 -5.34
CA LEU A 213 -16.98 -23.81 -6.80
C LEU A 213 -15.74 -24.56 -7.29
#